data_AF-Q3SNS3-F1
#
_entry.id   AF-Q3SNS3-F1
#
_cell.length_a   1.000
_cell.length_b   1.000
_cell.length_c   1.000
_cell.angle_alpha   90.00
_cell.angle_beta   90.00
_cell.angle_gamma   90.00
#
_symmetry.space_group_name_H-M   'P 1'
#
loop_
_entity.id
_entity.type
_entity.pdbx_description
1 polymer ?
#
loop_
_entity_poly.entity_id
_entity_poly.type
_entity_poly.pdbx_seq_one_letter_code
_entity_poly.pdbx_strand_id
1 'polypeptide(L)'
;MTNHLKLALIAATVSLLAPPAQAHRAWLLPSATVLSGSDLWVTVDGAISNDLFYFEHNPLPLDKLAIEGPDGKAVTPENLAKGRFRSTVDFKLAQPGTYKLSLTHQGLFASYKLDGENKRWRGKPDELAKAIPAKATDVKVTENRSRIETFVTSGKPSSDTLKPTGTGLEMIPVTHPNNLAVGEKATFRLVLDGKPAGNVAVEIVPGGIRYRDTLNDSKATTDETGTFSITFPEPGYYWMKASVQDDKSTIKDAQQRRSTYITTVEVLPQ
;
A
#
# COMPACT_ATOMS: atom_id res chain seq x y z
N MET A 1 -30.37 -64.12 5.08
CA MET A 1 -30.95 -63.14 4.14
C MET A 1 -31.03 -61.80 4.87
N THR A 2 -30.00 -60.94 4.80
CA THR A 2 -29.87 -59.80 3.84
C THR A 2 -31.07 -58.85 3.94
N ASN A 3 -31.01 -57.57 4.34
CA ASN A 3 -30.11 -56.47 3.95
C ASN A 3 -30.19 -55.35 5.01
N HIS A 4 -29.08 -54.92 5.61
CA HIS A 4 -28.19 -53.80 5.24
C HIS A 4 -28.72 -52.37 5.50
N LEU A 5 -28.13 -51.79 6.53
CA LEU A 5 -27.92 -50.37 6.84
C LEU A 5 -27.95 -49.42 5.63
N LYS A 6 -28.64 -48.29 5.80
CA LYS A 6 -28.20 -47.00 5.26
C LYS A 6 -28.40 -45.91 6.32
N LEU A 7 -27.39 -45.71 7.16
CA LEU A 7 -27.23 -44.47 7.92
C LEU A 7 -26.81 -43.38 6.91
N ALA A 8 -27.68 -42.41 6.66
CA ALA A 8 -27.31 -41.19 5.96
C ALA A 8 -26.57 -40.28 6.95
N LEU A 9 -25.24 -40.21 6.81
CA LEU A 9 -24.41 -39.27 7.54
C LEU A 9 -24.51 -37.90 6.84
N ILE A 10 -25.28 -36.98 7.41
CA ILE A 10 -25.27 -35.57 7.01
C ILE A 10 -23.97 -34.97 7.55
N ALA A 11 -22.96 -34.86 6.68
CA ALA A 11 -21.76 -34.08 6.96
C ALA A 11 -22.14 -32.59 6.92
N ALA A 12 -22.34 -31.99 8.09
CA ALA A 12 -22.45 -30.55 8.23
C ALA A 12 -21.07 -29.92 7.98
N THR A 13 -20.84 -29.44 6.77
CA THR A 13 -19.67 -28.62 6.43
C THR A 13 -19.82 -27.28 7.14
N VAL A 14 -19.33 -27.19 8.37
CA VAL A 14 -19.11 -25.90 9.04
C VAL A 14 -18.00 -25.21 8.26
N SER A 15 -18.39 -24.40 7.28
CA SER A 15 -17.52 -23.43 6.66
C SER A 15 -17.12 -22.45 7.76
N LEU A 16 -15.92 -22.59 8.30
CA LEU A 16 -15.30 -21.55 9.12
C LEU A 16 -15.23 -20.30 8.23
N LEU A 17 -16.23 -19.43 8.35
CA LEU A 17 -16.14 -18.05 7.92
C LEU A 17 -15.00 -17.46 8.74
N ALA A 18 -13.80 -17.45 8.17
CA ALA A 18 -12.71 -16.67 8.72
C ALA A 18 -13.22 -15.23 8.80
N PRO A 19 -13.20 -14.57 9.98
CA PRO A 19 -13.60 -13.18 10.07
C PRO A 19 -12.75 -12.38 9.08
N PRO A 20 -13.33 -11.38 8.38
CA PRO A 20 -12.54 -10.52 7.51
C PRO A 20 -11.38 -9.98 8.35
N ALA A 21 -10.16 -10.30 7.92
CA ALA A 21 -8.96 -9.89 8.63
C ALA A 21 -9.01 -8.36 8.77
N GLN A 22 -9.25 -7.88 9.99
CA GLN A 22 -9.39 -6.46 10.26
C GLN A 22 -8.00 -5.83 10.07
N ALA A 23 -7.76 -5.33 8.85
CA ALA A 23 -6.47 -4.83 8.46
C ALA A 23 -6.42 -3.32 8.75
N HIS A 24 -5.48 -2.90 9.59
CA HIS A 24 -5.08 -1.50 9.66
C HIS A 24 -4.49 -1.10 8.29
N ARG A 25 -5.25 -0.30 7.52
CA ARG A 25 -4.88 0.19 6.18
C ARG A 25 -4.31 1.59 6.31
N ALA A 26 -3.05 1.76 5.94
CA ALA A 26 -2.43 3.07 5.78
C ALA A 26 -2.75 3.64 4.40
N TRP A 27 -3.02 4.94 4.29
CA TRP A 27 -3.35 5.60 3.03
C TRP A 27 -2.97 7.08 3.05
N LEU A 28 -2.77 7.63 1.85
CA LEU A 28 -2.69 9.06 1.57
C LEU A 28 -3.90 9.42 0.70
N LEU A 29 -4.61 10.49 1.03
CA LEU A 29 -5.81 10.93 0.31
C LEU A 29 -5.65 12.41 -0.06
N PRO A 30 -5.40 12.73 -1.34
CA PRO A 30 -5.44 14.10 -1.83
C PRO A 30 -6.85 14.68 -1.77
N SER A 31 -6.97 15.99 -1.56
CA SER A 31 -8.23 16.73 -1.64
C SER A 31 -8.79 16.80 -3.06
N ALA A 32 -7.93 16.64 -4.06
CA ALA A 32 -8.24 16.49 -5.47
C ALA A 32 -7.08 15.78 -6.18
N THR A 33 -7.36 15.02 -7.23
CA THR A 33 -6.31 14.33 -8.02
C THR A 33 -6.06 14.92 -9.40
N VAL A 34 -7.01 15.69 -9.95
CA VAL A 34 -6.87 16.42 -11.21
C VAL A 34 -7.33 17.86 -11.01
N LEU A 35 -6.46 18.82 -11.31
CA LEU A 35 -6.72 20.25 -11.15
C LEU A 35 -6.37 21.01 -12.43
N SER A 36 -7.03 22.15 -12.63
CA SER A 36 -6.70 23.09 -13.70
C SER A 36 -6.93 24.52 -13.22
N GLY A 37 -6.12 25.47 -13.72
CA GLY A 37 -6.17 26.87 -13.31
C GLY A 37 -4.81 27.41 -12.87
N SER A 38 -4.84 28.49 -12.09
CA SER A 38 -3.68 29.17 -11.54
C SER A 38 -3.70 29.12 -10.01
N ASP A 39 -2.52 29.18 -9.38
CA ASP A 39 -2.38 29.15 -7.91
C ASP A 39 -3.05 27.92 -7.27
N LEU A 40 -2.72 26.74 -7.81
CA LEU A 40 -3.30 25.48 -7.39
C LEU A 40 -2.58 24.95 -6.14
N TRP A 41 -3.38 24.50 -5.18
CA TRP A 41 -2.93 23.86 -3.95
C TRP A 41 -3.67 22.54 -3.77
N VAL A 42 -3.01 21.59 -3.12
CA VAL A 42 -3.64 20.35 -2.68
C VAL A 42 -3.28 20.10 -1.23
N THR A 43 -4.29 19.76 -0.44
CA THR A 43 -4.12 19.19 0.89
C THR A 43 -4.13 17.68 0.76
N VAL A 44 -3.23 16.99 1.47
CA VAL A 44 -3.20 15.53 1.54
C VAL A 44 -3.38 15.09 2.98
N ASP A 45 -4.39 14.25 3.19
CA ASP A 45 -4.65 13.57 4.44
C ASP A 45 -3.90 12.24 4.50
N GLY A 46 -3.23 11.95 5.62
CA GLY A 46 -2.58 10.68 5.90
C GLY A 46 -3.14 10.01 7.15
N ALA A 47 -3.64 8.78 7.02
CA ALA A 47 -4.16 8.03 8.16
C ALA A 47 -3.98 6.52 8.03
N ILE A 48 -4.15 5.84 9.16
CA ILE A 48 -4.25 4.39 9.29
C ILE A 48 -5.63 4.12 9.88
N SER A 49 -6.42 3.23 9.26
CA SER A 49 -7.81 2.94 9.65
C SER A 49 -8.24 1.52 9.29
N ASN A 50 -9.34 1.03 9.88
CA ASN A 50 -9.95 -0.23 9.42
C ASN A 50 -10.80 0.03 8.17
N ASP A 51 -11.66 1.04 8.27
CA ASP A 51 -12.46 1.56 7.16
C ASP A 51 -11.64 2.53 6.32
N LEU A 52 -11.55 2.27 5.01
CA LEU A 52 -10.78 3.13 4.10
C LEU A 52 -11.36 4.55 4.03
N PHE A 53 -10.44 5.51 4.03
CA PHE A 53 -10.72 6.95 3.97
C PHE A 53 -11.59 7.46 5.13
N TYR A 54 -11.52 6.77 6.27
CA TYR A 54 -12.15 7.20 7.51
C TYR A 54 -11.13 7.35 8.65
N PHE A 55 -11.25 8.43 9.41
CA PHE A 55 -10.26 8.82 10.42
C PHE A 55 -10.60 8.26 11.81
N GLU A 56 -10.27 6.99 12.07
CA GLU A 56 -10.70 6.32 13.32
C GLU A 56 -9.64 5.57 14.13
N HIS A 57 -8.41 5.39 13.63
CA HIS A 57 -7.41 4.58 14.32
C HIS A 57 -6.15 5.38 14.69
N ASN A 58 -5.29 5.71 13.71
CA ASN A 58 -4.05 6.44 13.98
C ASN A 58 -3.68 7.38 12.82
N PRO A 59 -3.05 8.53 13.10
CA PRO A 59 -2.49 9.38 12.06
C PRO A 59 -1.31 8.66 11.39
N LEU A 60 -1.20 8.77 10.07
CA LEU A 60 -0.01 8.32 9.36
C LEU A 60 1.08 9.40 9.54
N PRO A 61 2.26 9.10 10.13
CA PRO A 61 3.31 10.11 10.27
C PRO A 61 3.83 10.53 8.89
N LEU A 62 3.85 11.84 8.63
CA LEU A 62 4.22 12.41 7.33
C LEU A 62 5.60 13.09 7.37
N ASP A 63 6.38 12.88 8.43
CA ASP A 63 7.70 13.51 8.64
C ASP A 63 8.73 13.14 7.55
N LYS A 64 8.46 12.04 6.84
CA LYS A 64 9.29 11.53 5.72
C LYS A 64 8.55 11.53 4.38
N LEU A 65 7.47 12.31 4.27
CA LEU A 65 6.77 12.46 3.01
C LEU A 65 7.68 13.17 2.01
N ALA A 66 7.93 12.52 0.86
CA ALA A 66 8.56 13.14 -0.29
C ALA A 66 7.48 13.53 -1.30
N ILE A 67 7.61 14.73 -1.86
CA ILE A 67 6.78 15.21 -2.96
C ILE A 67 7.72 15.52 -4.12
N GLU A 68 7.50 14.89 -5.26
CA GLU A 68 8.23 15.13 -6.50
C GLU A 68 7.30 15.83 -7.50
N GLY A 69 7.80 16.90 -8.10
CA GLY A 69 7.11 17.63 -9.16
C GLY A 69 7.24 16.96 -10.54
N PRO A 70 6.54 17.51 -11.55
CA PRO A 70 6.57 17.01 -12.93
C PRO A 70 7.94 16.85 -13.57
N ASP A 71 8.92 17.67 -13.16
CA ASP A 71 10.31 17.64 -13.61
C ASP A 71 11.22 16.75 -12.73
N GLY A 72 10.64 16.01 -11.78
CA GLY A 72 11.34 15.16 -10.84
C GLY A 72 12.01 15.90 -9.68
N LYS A 73 11.87 17.22 -9.58
CA LYS A 73 12.43 17.98 -8.46
C LYS A 73 11.57 17.84 -7.20
N ALA A 74 12.22 17.92 -6.04
CA ALA A 74 11.52 17.95 -4.77
C ALA A 74 10.63 19.20 -4.65
N VAL A 75 9.42 19.00 -4.15
CA VAL A 75 8.47 20.06 -3.79
C VAL A 75 8.39 20.12 -2.27
N THR A 76 8.52 21.32 -1.72
CA THR A 76 8.46 21.54 -0.27
C THR A 76 7.03 21.32 0.22
N PRO A 77 6.79 20.40 1.17
CA PRO A 77 5.52 20.30 1.85
C PRO A 77 5.35 21.49 2.81
N GLU A 78 4.15 22.04 2.88
CA GLU A 78 3.76 23.17 3.70
C GLU A 78 2.66 22.76 4.69
N ASN A 79 2.48 23.51 5.78
CA ASN A 79 1.40 23.32 6.76
C ASN A 79 1.28 21.88 7.32
N LEU A 80 2.40 21.19 7.49
CA LEU A 80 2.43 19.85 8.08
C LEU A 80 1.82 19.88 9.49
N ALA A 81 0.75 19.14 9.71
CA ALA A 81 0.10 19.03 11.01
C ALA A 81 -0.25 17.58 11.33
N LYS A 82 -0.16 17.23 12.61
CA LYS A 82 -0.52 15.90 13.13
C LYS A 82 -1.61 16.05 14.17
N GLY A 83 -2.81 15.55 13.85
CA GLY A 83 -3.93 15.43 14.77
C GLY A 83 -3.99 14.06 15.46
N ARG A 84 -5.11 13.78 16.13
CA ARG A 84 -5.34 12.50 16.83
C ARG A 84 -5.55 11.31 15.90
N PHE A 85 -6.17 11.52 14.74
CA PHE A 85 -6.57 10.45 13.82
C PHE A 85 -6.04 10.63 12.39
N ARG A 86 -5.48 11.80 12.07
CA ARG A 86 -4.92 12.10 10.75
C ARG A 86 -3.75 13.07 10.84
N SER A 87 -2.85 12.98 9.89
CA SER A 87 -1.90 14.05 9.58
C SER A 87 -2.35 14.74 8.29
N THR A 88 -2.10 16.03 8.17
CA THR A 88 -2.38 16.83 6.98
C THR A 88 -1.11 17.51 6.51
N VAL A 89 -1.04 17.78 5.22
CA VAL A 89 0.02 18.57 4.59
C VAL A 89 -0.54 19.26 3.37
N ASP A 90 -0.08 20.47 3.10
CA ASP A 90 -0.40 21.20 1.89
C ASP A 90 0.83 21.22 0.97
N PHE A 91 0.61 21.33 -0.32
CA PHE A 91 1.69 21.71 -1.25
C PHE A 91 1.12 22.46 -2.44
N LYS A 92 1.95 23.33 -3.00
CA LYS A 92 1.62 24.12 -4.18
C LYS A 92 2.01 23.40 -5.46
N LEU A 93 1.12 23.46 -6.46
CA LEU A 93 1.37 22.91 -7.80
C LEU A 93 1.88 24.04 -8.71
N ALA A 94 3.19 24.32 -8.60
CA ALA A 94 3.82 25.45 -9.27
C ALA A 94 3.94 25.32 -10.80
N GLN A 95 3.91 24.09 -11.32
CA GLN A 95 4.02 23.78 -12.75
C GLN A 95 2.99 22.73 -13.19
N PRO A 96 2.51 22.76 -14.45
CA PRO A 96 1.67 21.71 -15.02
C PRO A 96 2.40 20.36 -15.09
N GLY A 97 1.64 19.28 -14.99
CA GLY A 97 2.13 17.90 -14.97
C GLY A 97 1.68 17.14 -13.74
N THR A 98 2.24 15.95 -13.60
CA THR A 98 1.94 15.02 -12.51
C THR A 98 2.96 15.14 -11.39
N TYR A 99 2.46 15.21 -10.17
CA TYR A 99 3.21 15.19 -8.92
C TYR A 99 3.04 13.80 -8.29
N LYS A 100 4.13 13.28 -7.73
CA LYS A 100 4.12 12.01 -7.01
C LYS A 100 4.42 12.28 -5.55
N LEU A 101 3.55 11.79 -4.67
CA LEU A 101 3.76 11.79 -3.24
C LEU A 101 4.16 10.38 -2.83
N SER A 102 5.27 10.24 -2.11
CA SER A 102 5.79 8.95 -1.66
C SER A 102 6.16 9.00 -0.19
N LEU A 103 5.64 8.05 0.58
CA LEU A 103 6.07 7.77 1.94
C LEU A 103 6.71 6.39 1.99
N THR A 104 8.03 6.36 2.19
CA THR A 104 8.81 5.11 2.25
C THR A 104 9.31 4.82 3.66
N HIS A 105 9.25 3.55 4.05
CA HIS A 105 9.80 3.06 5.31
C HIS A 105 10.64 1.81 5.05
N GLN A 106 11.83 1.76 5.65
CA GLN A 106 12.67 0.57 5.75
C GLN A 106 13.08 0.37 7.21
N GLY A 107 12.94 -0.84 7.71
CA GLY A 107 13.39 -1.20 9.05
C GLY A 107 13.38 -2.71 9.25
N LEU A 108 13.81 -3.15 10.42
CA LEU A 108 13.82 -4.55 10.80
C LEU A 108 12.73 -4.85 11.81
N PHE A 109 12.17 -6.04 11.72
CA PHE A 109 11.37 -6.67 12.74
C PHE A 109 12.05 -7.97 13.16
N ALA A 110 12.24 -8.18 14.45
CA ALA A 110 12.79 -9.41 14.99
C ALA A 110 11.83 -10.06 15.98
N SER A 111 11.77 -11.39 15.95
CA SER A 111 11.19 -12.20 17.02
C SER A 111 12.26 -13.17 17.51
N TYR A 112 12.37 -13.34 18.83
CA TYR A 112 13.37 -14.22 19.45
C TYR A 112 12.84 -14.72 20.79
N LYS A 113 13.47 -15.78 21.33
CA LYS A 113 13.25 -16.24 22.70
C LYS A 113 14.35 -15.73 23.61
N LEU A 114 13.96 -15.29 24.80
CA LEU A 114 14.87 -14.88 25.87
C LEU A 114 14.35 -15.44 27.18
N ASP A 115 15.15 -16.26 27.86
CA ASP A 115 14.77 -16.89 29.14
C ASP A 115 13.43 -17.65 29.04
N GLY A 116 13.18 -18.30 27.89
CA GLY A 116 11.94 -19.04 27.61
C GLY A 116 10.76 -18.20 27.10
N GLU A 117 10.86 -16.87 27.12
CA GLU A 117 9.79 -15.97 26.67
C GLU A 117 9.98 -15.49 25.23
N ASN A 118 8.89 -15.43 24.46
CA ASN A 118 8.90 -14.80 23.14
C ASN A 118 8.97 -13.27 23.28
N LYS A 119 10.00 -12.67 22.69
CA LYS A 119 10.19 -11.22 22.59
C LYS A 119 10.11 -10.79 21.13
N ARG A 120 9.75 -9.52 20.94
CA ARG A 120 9.70 -8.85 19.65
C ARG A 120 10.48 -7.56 19.72
N TRP A 121 11.11 -7.21 18.62
CA TRP A 121 11.85 -5.96 18.48
C TRP A 121 11.59 -5.36 17.09
N ARG A 122 11.61 -4.04 17.01
CA ARG A 122 11.55 -3.30 15.75
C ARG A 122 12.49 -2.12 15.85
N GLY A 123 13.27 -1.89 14.81
CA GLY A 123 14.21 -0.77 14.76
C GLY A 123 14.96 -0.69 13.45
N LYS A 124 16.04 0.10 13.45
CA LYS A 124 16.90 0.26 12.28
C LYS A 124 17.97 -0.84 12.22
N PRO A 125 18.52 -1.14 11.04
CA PRO A 125 19.54 -2.19 10.88
C PRO A 125 20.76 -2.06 11.80
N ASP A 126 21.23 -0.83 12.02
CA ASP A 126 22.38 -0.50 12.86
C ASP A 126 22.14 -0.69 14.37
N GLU A 127 20.88 -0.82 14.79
CA GLU A 127 20.49 -1.04 16.17
C GLU A 127 20.38 -2.54 16.53
N LEU A 128 20.24 -3.42 15.54
CA LEU A 128 19.91 -4.84 15.72
C LEU A 128 20.90 -5.57 16.64
N ALA A 129 22.20 -5.45 16.35
CA ALA A 129 23.26 -6.16 17.07
C ALA A 129 23.33 -5.78 18.56
N LYS A 130 22.90 -4.56 18.91
CA LYS A 130 22.84 -4.09 20.31
C LYS A 130 21.53 -4.46 20.98
N ALA A 131 20.45 -4.61 20.21
CA ALA A 131 19.10 -4.83 20.72
C ALA A 131 18.80 -6.30 21.06
N ILE A 132 19.39 -7.25 20.34
CA ILE A 132 19.14 -8.68 20.56
C ILE A 132 20.22 -9.25 21.49
N PRO A 133 19.87 -9.73 22.71
CA PRO A 133 20.85 -10.30 23.63
C PRO A 133 21.55 -11.54 23.06
N ALA A 134 22.83 -11.73 23.36
CA ALA A 134 23.60 -12.89 22.87
C ALA A 134 23.03 -14.26 23.30
N LYS A 135 22.33 -14.31 24.45
CA LYS A 135 21.65 -15.51 24.95
C LYS A 135 20.28 -15.76 24.29
N ALA A 136 19.85 -14.90 23.37
CA ALA A 136 18.59 -15.09 22.66
C ALA A 136 18.68 -16.30 21.72
N THR A 137 17.61 -17.08 21.66
CA THR A 137 17.46 -18.23 20.75
C THR A 137 16.29 -18.00 19.81
N ASP A 138 16.13 -18.87 18.80
CA ASP A 138 15.07 -18.78 17.80
C ASP A 138 14.94 -17.39 17.14
N VAL A 139 16.09 -16.71 16.94
CA VAL A 139 16.13 -15.36 16.37
C VAL A 139 15.71 -15.41 14.92
N LYS A 140 14.62 -14.73 14.61
CA LYS A 140 14.12 -14.50 13.25
C LYS A 140 14.03 -13.02 13.00
N VAL A 141 14.71 -12.56 11.97
CA VAL A 141 14.77 -11.15 11.58
C VAL A 141 14.24 -11.00 10.17
N THR A 142 13.31 -10.07 10.01
CA THR A 142 12.69 -9.72 8.74
C THR A 142 12.92 -8.25 8.45
N GLU A 143 13.46 -7.96 7.26
CA GLU A 143 13.45 -6.61 6.71
C GLU A 143 12.05 -6.25 6.21
N ASN A 144 11.52 -5.12 6.67
CA ASN A 144 10.26 -4.58 6.20
C ASN A 144 10.51 -3.30 5.39
N ARG A 145 10.19 -3.36 4.10
CA ARG A 145 10.11 -2.22 3.18
C ARG A 145 8.64 -1.91 2.91
N SER A 146 8.25 -0.64 3.01
CA SER A 146 6.91 -0.15 2.68
C SER A 146 7.01 1.11 1.84
N ARG A 147 6.17 1.20 0.83
CA ARG A 147 5.98 2.39 -0.02
C ARG A 147 4.48 2.68 -0.09
N ILE A 148 4.09 3.91 0.26
CA ILE A 148 2.73 4.42 0.10
C ILE A 148 2.81 5.59 -0.88
N GLU A 149 2.03 5.54 -1.96
CA GLU A 149 2.03 6.58 -2.97
C GLU A 149 0.64 7.12 -3.28
N THR A 150 0.61 8.34 -3.77
CA THR A 150 -0.55 8.90 -4.47
C THR A 150 -0.07 9.94 -5.47
N PHE A 151 -0.94 10.33 -6.39
CA PHE A 151 -0.59 11.13 -7.56
C PHE A 151 -1.59 12.26 -7.72
N VAL A 152 -1.09 13.43 -8.10
CA VAL A 152 -1.91 14.61 -8.36
C VAL A 152 -1.45 15.22 -9.67
N THR A 153 -2.37 15.55 -10.57
CA THR A 153 -2.06 16.16 -11.86
C THR A 153 -2.64 17.57 -11.98
N SER A 154 -1.81 18.53 -12.38
CA SER A 154 -2.22 19.86 -12.80
C SER A 154 -2.17 19.96 -14.33
N GLY A 155 -3.30 20.23 -14.98
CA GLY A 155 -3.37 20.36 -16.43
C GLY A 155 -3.01 19.04 -17.15
N LYS A 156 -2.08 19.09 -18.10
CA LYS A 156 -1.70 17.92 -18.91
C LYS A 156 -0.84 16.94 -18.08
N PRO A 157 -1.17 15.64 -18.02
CA PRO A 157 -0.36 14.64 -17.32
C PRO A 157 1.08 14.53 -17.85
N SER A 158 2.03 14.23 -16.96
CA SER A 158 3.43 13.93 -17.30
C SER A 158 3.88 12.61 -16.68
N SER A 159 4.84 11.92 -17.30
CA SER A 159 5.27 10.57 -16.88
C SER A 159 6.64 10.51 -16.25
N ASP A 160 7.44 11.58 -16.29
CA ASP A 160 8.83 11.53 -15.83
C ASP A 160 8.97 11.24 -14.34
N THR A 161 8.08 11.80 -13.51
CA THR A 161 8.04 11.48 -12.06
C THR A 161 7.54 10.06 -11.77
N LEU A 162 6.91 9.37 -12.73
CA LEU A 162 6.33 8.04 -12.52
C LEU A 162 7.34 6.90 -12.72
N LYS A 163 8.60 7.22 -13.01
CA LYS A 163 9.67 6.24 -13.14
C LYS A 163 9.97 5.60 -11.77
N PRO A 164 10.20 4.27 -11.72
CA PRO A 164 10.58 3.60 -10.49
C PRO A 164 11.99 4.02 -10.06
N THR A 165 12.24 3.96 -8.76
CA THR A 165 13.55 4.19 -8.14
C THR A 165 14.47 2.96 -8.22
N GLY A 166 13.90 1.79 -8.54
CA GLY A 166 14.60 0.51 -8.55
C GLY A 166 14.79 -0.10 -7.16
N THR A 167 14.08 0.39 -6.14
CA THR A 167 14.24 -0.05 -4.74
C THR A 167 12.91 -0.44 -4.10
N GLY A 168 12.83 -1.68 -3.61
CA GLY A 168 11.64 -2.24 -3.00
C GLY A 168 10.56 -2.58 -4.03
N LEU A 169 9.32 -2.73 -3.56
CA LEU A 169 8.17 -2.97 -4.43
C LEU A 169 7.62 -1.62 -4.90
N GLU A 170 7.49 -1.46 -6.22
CA GLU A 170 7.05 -0.23 -6.88
C GLU A 170 6.01 -0.56 -7.96
N MET A 171 5.14 0.40 -8.26
CA MET A 171 4.18 0.30 -9.36
C MET A 171 4.58 1.27 -10.48
N ILE A 172 4.68 0.73 -11.69
CA ILE A 172 4.82 1.50 -12.92
C ILE A 172 3.41 1.60 -13.55
N PRO A 173 2.84 2.81 -13.66
CA PRO A 173 1.56 3.00 -14.34
C PRO A 173 1.73 2.89 -15.86
N VAL A 174 1.07 1.91 -16.48
CA VAL A 174 0.94 1.84 -17.95
C VAL A 174 -0.23 2.73 -18.38
N THR A 175 -1.34 2.67 -17.66
CA THR A 175 -2.39 3.69 -17.65
C THR A 175 -2.04 4.74 -16.60
N HIS A 176 -2.12 6.02 -16.97
CA HIS A 176 -1.77 7.12 -16.07
C HIS A 176 -2.67 7.12 -14.80
N PRO A 177 -2.10 7.27 -13.59
CA PRO A 177 -2.84 7.04 -12.34
C PRO A 177 -3.93 8.08 -12.02
N ASN A 178 -3.89 9.25 -12.66
CA ASN A 178 -4.96 10.26 -12.62
C ASN A 178 -5.80 10.32 -13.91
N ASN A 179 -5.73 9.29 -14.76
CA ASN A 179 -6.58 9.15 -15.94
C ASN A 179 -7.29 7.79 -15.89
N LEU A 180 -8.14 7.63 -14.88
CA LEU A 180 -8.90 6.41 -14.65
C LEU A 180 -10.40 6.75 -14.72
N ALA A 181 -11.12 6.04 -15.57
CA ALA A 181 -12.56 6.17 -15.72
C ALA A 181 -13.26 4.83 -15.59
N VAL A 182 -14.51 4.85 -15.13
CA VAL A 182 -15.35 3.66 -15.04
C VAL A 182 -15.52 3.00 -16.42
N GLY A 183 -15.49 1.68 -16.47
CA GLY A 183 -15.63 0.90 -17.70
C GLY A 183 -14.38 0.85 -18.58
N GLU A 184 -13.37 1.68 -18.33
CA GLU A 184 -12.09 1.63 -19.04
C GLU A 184 -11.12 0.64 -18.39
N LYS A 185 -10.32 -0.03 -19.22
CA LYS A 185 -9.28 -0.94 -18.74
C LYS A 185 -8.04 -0.14 -18.33
N ALA A 186 -7.75 -0.12 -17.04
CA ALA A 186 -6.50 0.38 -16.50
C ALA A 186 -5.45 -0.74 -16.40
N THR A 187 -4.19 -0.42 -16.72
CA THR A 187 -3.06 -1.37 -16.68
C THR A 187 -1.92 -0.80 -15.86
N PHE A 188 -1.32 -1.64 -15.03
CA PHE A 188 -0.21 -1.30 -14.15
C PHE A 188 0.80 -2.44 -14.14
N ARG A 189 2.05 -2.15 -13.77
CA ARG A 189 3.10 -3.16 -13.62
C ARG A 189 3.77 -3.03 -12.27
N LEU A 190 3.88 -4.12 -11.52
CA LEU A 190 4.69 -4.17 -10.31
C LEU A 190 6.11 -4.61 -10.63
N VAL A 191 7.06 -3.92 -10.00
CA VAL A 191 8.48 -4.29 -10.03
C VAL A 191 9.03 -4.39 -8.61
N LEU A 192 9.88 -5.38 -8.35
CA LEU A 192 10.62 -5.54 -7.11
C LEU A 192 12.11 -5.31 -7.42
N ASP A 193 12.67 -4.27 -6.81
CA ASP A 193 14.04 -3.82 -7.04
C ASP A 193 14.36 -3.66 -8.55
N GLY A 194 13.43 -3.02 -9.28
CA GLY A 194 13.53 -2.77 -10.72
C GLY A 194 13.25 -3.97 -11.65
N LYS A 195 12.98 -5.15 -11.11
CA LYS A 195 12.66 -6.37 -11.90
C LYS A 195 11.17 -6.67 -11.88
N PRO A 196 10.58 -7.24 -12.95
CA PRO A 196 9.19 -7.71 -12.96
C PRO A 196 8.82 -8.53 -11.72
N ALA A 197 7.72 -8.15 -11.05
CA ALA A 197 7.20 -8.86 -9.89
C ALA A 197 5.94 -9.65 -10.29
N GLY A 198 6.15 -10.85 -10.82
CA GLY A 198 5.06 -11.73 -11.28
C GLY A 198 4.43 -12.58 -10.18
N ASN A 199 3.21 -13.05 -10.43
CA ASN A 199 2.38 -13.84 -9.50
C ASN A 199 2.16 -13.14 -8.14
N VAL A 200 2.03 -11.82 -8.16
CA VAL A 200 1.77 -11.00 -6.98
C VAL A 200 0.29 -10.65 -6.93
N ALA A 201 -0.37 -11.01 -5.84
CA ALA A 201 -1.74 -10.59 -5.58
C ALA A 201 -1.81 -9.09 -5.24
N VAL A 202 -2.73 -8.40 -5.89
CA VAL A 202 -3.07 -6.99 -5.66
C VAL A 202 -4.48 -6.95 -5.07
N GLU A 203 -4.60 -6.52 -3.82
CA GLU A 203 -5.87 -6.21 -3.17
C GLU A 203 -6.32 -4.83 -3.63
N ILE A 204 -7.56 -4.71 -4.11
CA ILE A 204 -8.12 -3.47 -4.65
C ILE A 204 -9.44 -3.21 -3.94
N VAL A 205 -9.52 -2.12 -3.20
CA VAL A 205 -10.64 -1.86 -2.29
C VAL A 205 -11.22 -0.46 -2.54
N PRO A 206 -12.50 -0.34 -2.90
CA PRO A 206 -13.15 0.95 -3.02
C PRO A 206 -13.34 1.60 -1.65
N GLY A 207 -13.13 2.91 -1.60
CA GLY A 207 -13.51 3.77 -0.48
C GLY A 207 -15.01 3.81 -0.22
N GLY A 208 -15.44 4.40 0.90
CA GLY A 208 -16.87 4.63 1.15
C GLY A 208 -17.63 3.42 1.70
N ILE A 209 -16.95 2.47 2.35
CA ILE A 209 -17.59 1.31 3.01
C ILE A 209 -18.71 1.71 3.98
N ARG A 210 -18.65 2.91 4.58
CA ARG A 210 -19.70 3.43 5.47
C ARG A 210 -21.08 3.60 4.83
N TYR A 211 -21.13 3.63 3.51
CA TYR A 211 -22.35 3.86 2.75
C TYR A 211 -22.79 2.61 1.98
N ARG A 212 -22.26 1.43 2.33
CA ARG A 212 -22.60 0.14 1.72
C ARG A 212 -22.44 -1.02 2.70
N ASP A 213 -23.12 -2.13 2.45
CA ASP A 213 -23.11 -3.28 3.36
C ASP A 213 -21.89 -4.22 3.17
N THR A 214 -21.22 -4.14 2.02
CA THR A 214 -20.15 -5.07 1.62
C THR A 214 -18.88 -4.32 1.21
N LEU A 215 -17.70 -4.90 1.46
CA LEU A 215 -16.43 -4.25 1.12
C LEU A 215 -16.21 -4.09 -0.39
N ASN A 216 -16.85 -4.88 -1.24
CA ASN A 216 -16.67 -4.82 -2.70
C ASN A 216 -15.19 -4.78 -3.12
N ASP A 217 -14.33 -5.44 -2.35
CA ASP A 217 -12.93 -5.61 -2.71
C ASP A 217 -12.81 -6.59 -3.86
N SER A 218 -11.80 -6.38 -4.67
CA SER A 218 -11.43 -7.26 -5.76
C SER A 218 -9.94 -7.58 -5.68
N LYS A 219 -9.53 -8.60 -6.42
CA LYS A 219 -8.14 -9.01 -6.51
C LYS A 219 -7.74 -9.10 -7.97
N ALA A 220 -6.54 -8.62 -8.26
CA ALA A 220 -5.83 -8.93 -9.49
C ALA A 220 -4.55 -9.69 -9.14
N THR A 221 -4.01 -10.45 -10.08
CA THR A 221 -2.71 -11.10 -9.93
C THR A 221 -1.84 -10.66 -11.09
N THR A 222 -0.59 -10.29 -10.81
CA THR A 222 0.36 -9.94 -11.85
C THR A 222 0.78 -11.15 -12.68
N ASP A 223 0.89 -10.96 -13.99
CA ASP A 223 1.49 -11.94 -14.90
C ASP A 223 3.03 -12.03 -14.71
N GLU A 224 3.71 -12.87 -15.49
CA GLU A 224 5.17 -13.05 -15.43
C GLU A 224 5.97 -11.75 -15.69
N THR A 225 5.37 -10.78 -16.40
CA THR A 225 5.96 -9.46 -16.65
C THR A 225 5.71 -8.47 -15.50
N GLY A 226 5.03 -8.91 -14.44
CA GLY A 226 4.59 -8.09 -13.33
C GLY A 226 3.36 -7.25 -13.65
N THR A 227 2.71 -7.46 -14.79
CA THR A 227 1.60 -6.62 -15.26
C THR A 227 0.26 -7.15 -14.73
N PHE A 228 -0.62 -6.24 -14.31
CA PHE A 228 -2.02 -6.54 -14.02
C PHE A 228 -2.93 -5.48 -14.65
N SER A 229 -4.19 -5.84 -14.88
CA SER A 229 -5.21 -4.92 -15.37
C SER A 229 -6.48 -5.00 -14.53
N ILE A 230 -7.20 -3.89 -14.48
CA ILE A 230 -8.50 -3.78 -13.82
C ILE A 230 -9.42 -2.88 -14.64
N THR A 231 -10.70 -3.24 -14.70
CA THR A 231 -11.78 -2.33 -15.10
C THR A 231 -12.55 -1.97 -13.83
N PHE A 232 -12.55 -0.69 -13.46
CA PHE A 232 -13.19 -0.25 -12.23
C PHE A 232 -14.72 -0.23 -12.42
N PRO A 233 -15.49 -0.83 -11.49
CA PRO A 233 -16.94 -0.96 -11.63
C PRO A 233 -17.69 0.34 -11.35
N GLU A 234 -17.16 1.17 -10.44
CA GLU A 234 -17.83 2.38 -9.94
C GLU A 234 -16.83 3.52 -9.76
N PRO A 235 -17.26 4.79 -9.82
CA PRO A 235 -16.38 5.93 -9.58
C PRO A 235 -16.04 6.08 -8.09
N GLY A 236 -14.97 6.82 -7.81
CA GLY A 236 -14.51 7.15 -6.46
C GLY A 236 -13.05 6.77 -6.20
N TYR A 237 -12.63 6.93 -4.95
CA TYR A 237 -11.28 6.57 -4.53
C TYR A 237 -11.14 5.06 -4.32
N TYR A 238 -10.03 4.51 -4.79
CA TYR A 238 -9.62 3.12 -4.59
C TYR A 238 -8.28 3.07 -3.89
N TRP A 239 -8.16 2.14 -2.95
CA TRP A 239 -6.90 1.78 -2.32
C TRP A 239 -6.43 0.46 -2.91
N MET A 240 -5.18 0.41 -3.37
CA MET A 240 -4.57 -0.80 -3.90
C MET A 240 -3.35 -1.17 -3.06
N LYS A 241 -3.18 -2.46 -2.78
CA LYS A 241 -2.04 -2.98 -2.04
C LYS A 241 -1.49 -4.27 -2.64
N ALA A 242 -0.17 -4.35 -2.70
CA ALA A 242 0.56 -5.57 -3.01
C ALA A 242 1.66 -5.81 -1.97
N SER A 243 2.00 -7.07 -1.75
CA SER A 243 3.11 -7.45 -0.85
C SER A 243 3.87 -8.62 -1.44
N VAL A 244 5.19 -8.52 -1.47
CA VAL A 244 6.09 -9.62 -1.80
C VAL A 244 6.92 -9.96 -0.58
N GLN A 245 7.14 -11.24 -0.34
CA GLN A 245 8.04 -11.74 0.69
C GLN A 245 9.03 -12.71 0.05
N ASP A 246 10.31 -12.53 0.33
CA ASP A 246 11.41 -13.38 -0.12
C ASP A 246 12.47 -13.53 0.98
N ASP A 247 13.51 -14.32 0.71
CA ASP A 247 14.70 -14.53 1.53
C ASP A 247 15.91 -13.72 1.02
N LYS A 248 15.65 -12.67 0.22
CA LYS A 248 16.68 -11.89 -0.49
C LYS A 248 16.97 -10.55 0.18
N SER A 249 16.89 -10.48 1.51
CA SER A 249 17.34 -9.28 2.22
C SER A 249 18.83 -9.06 1.99
N THR A 250 19.22 -7.81 1.75
CA THR A 250 20.62 -7.40 1.67
C THR A 250 21.15 -6.91 3.02
N ILE A 251 20.31 -6.88 4.05
CA ILE A 251 20.67 -6.44 5.39
C ILE A 251 21.24 -7.63 6.16
N LYS A 252 22.42 -7.44 6.76
CA LYS A 252 23.07 -8.47 7.57
C LYS A 252 22.11 -8.95 8.67
N ASP A 253 22.12 -10.27 8.88
CA ASP A 253 21.31 -10.98 9.88
C ASP A 253 19.79 -10.97 9.65
N ALA A 254 19.28 -10.40 8.55
CA ALA A 254 17.89 -10.51 8.13
C ALA A 254 17.69 -11.72 7.20
N GLN A 255 16.95 -12.74 7.65
CA GLN A 255 16.71 -13.97 6.88
C GLN A 255 15.61 -13.80 5.83
N GLN A 256 14.72 -12.83 6.03
CA GLN A 256 13.59 -12.57 5.16
C GLN A 256 13.46 -11.09 4.89
N ARG A 257 12.81 -10.77 3.78
CA ARG A 257 12.38 -9.43 3.46
C ARG A 257 10.93 -9.44 3.01
N ARG A 258 10.17 -8.47 3.49
CA ARG A 258 8.82 -8.16 3.04
C ARG A 258 8.80 -6.75 2.45
N SER A 259 8.37 -6.64 1.20
CA SER A 259 8.19 -5.38 0.49
C SER A 259 6.70 -5.15 0.22
N THR A 260 6.15 -4.06 0.72
CA THR A 260 4.74 -3.67 0.55
C THR A 260 4.64 -2.40 -0.28
N TYR A 261 3.72 -2.40 -1.24
CA TYR A 261 3.33 -1.23 -2.02
C TYR A 261 1.86 -0.93 -1.75
N ILE A 262 1.55 0.33 -1.51
CA ILE A 262 0.19 0.85 -1.33
C ILE A 262 0.04 2.07 -2.21
N THR A 263 -1.11 2.22 -2.87
CA THR A 263 -1.47 3.46 -3.54
C THR A 263 -2.94 3.80 -3.36
N THR A 264 -3.25 5.09 -3.35
CA THR A 264 -4.61 5.61 -3.48
C THR A 264 -4.75 6.31 -4.83
N VAL A 265 -5.78 5.94 -5.59
CA VAL A 265 -6.11 6.52 -6.90
C VAL A 265 -7.59 6.91 -6.93
N GLU A 266 -7.96 7.86 -7.78
CA GLU A 266 -9.34 8.28 -8.02
C GLU A 266 -9.78 7.79 -9.39
N VAL A 267 -10.99 7.23 -9.46
CA VAL A 267 -11.66 6.80 -10.69
C VAL A 267 -12.84 7.73 -10.94
N LEU A 268 -12.88 8.36 -12.10
CA LEU A 268 -13.94 9.30 -12.46
C LEU A 268 -15.09 8.60 -13.20
N PRO A 269 -16.32 9.15 -13.15
CA PRO A 269 -17.37 8.76 -14.08
C PRO A 269 -16.95 9.09 -15.53
N GLN A 270 -17.61 8.46 -16.50
CA GLN A 270 -17.52 8.86 -17.91
C GLN A 270 -18.23 10.20 -18.17
#